data_AF-A0A816YB89-F1
#
_entry.id   AF-A0A816YB89-F1
#
_cell.length_a   1.000
_cell.length_b   1.000
_cell.length_c   1.000
_cell.angle_alpha   90.00
_cell.angle_beta   90.00
_cell.angle_gamma   90.00
#
_symmetry.space_group_name_H-M   'P 1'
#
loop_
_entity.id
_entity.type
_entity.pdbx_description
1 polymer ?
#
loop_
_entity_poly.entity_id
_entity_poly.type
_entity_poly.pdbx_seq_one_letter_code
_entity_poly.pdbx_strand_id
1 'polypeptide(L)'
;MSKSTYSTKHHHDRYSPPRYSNRSSYVSPLEKLDRLAQTFQPKKVLENNNYKNLYYEGKCNLFETSNYRYYHIRHQTPMDILDDLIGYAKEVTNYTIDTEDQLQPSPQPPKPAVLQIEYVYENNPSILLIIEMMYLPKQHEPVFIKIKQLLKIIFSNNHTIYLWSGIHKELKHFYRFGLFDENDINSVKERNIQDEFKCYLNQTYPLSPDIKLKTNETYSLQFAIYKMFNQWLNRRFTLANFGCGLDPALDTIIIPRQFSNQQKRIIEDEEEIRKFMINYALNDCLAVTKLVYELPLSIESKSPTQSITNDLEAISEDELPLDYEQ
;
A
#
# COMPACT_ATOMS: atom_id res chain seq x y z
N MET A 1 5.17 61.24 -38.03
CA MET A 1 5.62 59.91 -37.57
C MET A 1 4.61 59.39 -36.55
N SER A 2 3.63 58.60 -37.01
CA SER A 2 2.56 58.04 -36.19
C SER A 2 3.00 56.72 -35.55
N LYS A 3 2.85 56.61 -34.23
CA LYS A 3 3.13 55.38 -33.47
C LYS A 3 1.92 54.46 -33.57
N SER A 4 2.13 53.27 -34.13
CA SER A 4 1.17 52.16 -34.18
C SER A 4 1.28 51.35 -32.88
N THR A 5 0.16 51.20 -32.18
CA THR A 5 0.01 50.37 -30.98
C THR A 5 -0.55 48.99 -31.37
N TYR A 6 0.25 47.94 -31.18
CA TYR A 6 -0.19 46.56 -31.32
C TYR A 6 -0.96 46.12 -30.06
N SER A 7 -2.21 45.70 -30.26
CA SER A 7 -3.09 45.12 -29.24
C SER A 7 -3.04 43.59 -29.36
N THR A 8 -2.44 42.92 -28.40
CA THR A 8 -2.45 41.46 -28.26
C THR A 8 -3.70 41.02 -27.50
N LYS A 9 -4.73 40.56 -28.22
CA LYS A 9 -5.88 39.86 -27.65
C LYS A 9 -5.49 38.42 -27.35
N HIS A 10 -5.35 38.08 -26.07
CA HIS A 10 -5.28 36.69 -25.61
C HIS A 10 -6.69 36.07 -25.72
N HIS A 11 -6.89 35.23 -26.74
CA HIS A 11 -8.04 34.34 -26.80
C HIS A 11 -7.83 33.20 -25.79
N HIS A 12 -8.57 33.26 -24.67
CA HIS A 12 -8.82 32.09 -23.85
C HIS A 12 -9.76 31.16 -24.62
N ASP A 13 -9.18 30.19 -25.33
CA ASP A 13 -9.92 29.06 -25.86
C ASP A 13 -10.50 28.28 -24.68
N ARG A 14 -11.81 28.48 -24.46
CA ARG A 14 -12.60 27.66 -23.55
C ARG A 14 -12.62 26.26 -24.14
N TYR A 15 -11.80 25.37 -23.56
CA TYR A 15 -11.88 23.93 -23.76
C TYR A 15 -13.32 23.48 -23.46
N SER A 16 -14.14 23.37 -24.51
CA SER A 16 -15.46 22.77 -24.42
C SER A 16 -15.24 21.27 -24.56
N PRO A 17 -15.51 20.46 -23.52
CA PRO A 17 -15.34 19.03 -23.63
C PRO A 17 -16.20 18.49 -24.78
N PRO A 18 -15.70 17.53 -25.56
CA PRO A 18 -16.40 17.01 -26.73
C PRO A 18 -17.78 16.47 -26.32
N ARG A 19 -18.82 16.93 -27.02
CA ARG A 19 -20.18 16.38 -26.89
C ARG A 19 -20.20 15.03 -27.59
N TYR A 20 -20.05 13.96 -26.82
CA TYR A 20 -20.16 12.58 -27.30
C TYR A 20 -21.58 12.32 -27.80
N SER A 21 -21.71 12.02 -29.10
CA SER A 21 -22.97 11.59 -29.71
C SER A 21 -23.34 10.18 -29.23
N ASN A 22 -24.62 10.00 -28.92
CA ASN A 22 -25.27 8.79 -28.41
C ASN A 22 -25.08 7.55 -29.30
N ARG A 23 -23.94 6.86 -29.18
CA ARG A 23 -23.87 5.40 -29.33
C ARG A 23 -23.09 4.84 -28.15
N SER A 24 -23.78 4.05 -27.34
CA SER A 24 -23.30 3.30 -26.19
C SER A 24 -22.17 2.34 -26.58
N SER A 25 -20.95 2.84 -26.81
CA SER A 25 -19.78 1.99 -26.94
C SER A 25 -19.41 1.46 -25.56
N TYR A 26 -19.19 0.15 -25.48
CA TYR A 26 -18.61 -0.46 -24.29
C TYR A 26 -17.27 0.21 -23.97
N VAL A 27 -17.08 0.58 -22.72
CA VAL A 27 -15.86 1.16 -22.16
C VAL A 27 -15.26 0.11 -21.25
N SER A 28 -14.00 -0.27 -21.51
CA SER A 28 -13.34 -1.32 -20.73
C SER A 28 -13.19 -0.92 -19.26
N PRO A 29 -13.16 -1.88 -18.32
CA PRO A 29 -12.88 -1.63 -16.92
C PRO A 29 -11.60 -0.81 -16.70
N LEU A 30 -10.56 -1.10 -17.48
CA LEU A 30 -9.27 -0.40 -17.38
C LEU A 30 -9.40 1.08 -17.76
N GLU A 31 -10.10 1.38 -18.84
CA GLU A 31 -10.34 2.77 -19.25
C GLU A 31 -11.23 3.52 -18.24
N LYS A 32 -12.24 2.85 -17.67
CA LYS A 32 -13.05 3.43 -16.59
C LYS A 32 -12.19 3.76 -15.37
N LEU A 33 -11.29 2.86 -14.99
CA LEU A 33 -10.38 3.05 -13.87
C LEU A 33 -9.46 4.25 -14.11
N ASP A 34 -8.86 4.39 -15.30
CA ASP A 34 -8.00 5.53 -15.60
C ASP A 34 -8.76 6.86 -15.50
N ARG A 35 -9.98 6.92 -16.01
CA ARG A 35 -10.84 8.10 -15.91
C ARG A 35 -11.17 8.43 -14.45
N LEU A 36 -11.44 7.43 -13.62
CA LEU A 36 -11.67 7.61 -12.19
C LEU A 36 -10.41 8.11 -11.48
N ALA A 37 -9.25 7.50 -11.75
CA ALA A 37 -7.97 7.90 -11.17
C ALA A 37 -7.60 9.34 -11.50
N GLN A 38 -7.77 9.74 -12.76
CA GLN A 38 -7.53 11.12 -13.20
C GLN A 38 -8.47 12.12 -12.52
N THR A 39 -9.70 11.71 -12.23
CA THR A 39 -10.73 12.56 -11.63
C THR A 39 -10.52 12.72 -10.12
N PHE A 40 -10.31 11.61 -9.41
CA PHE A 40 -10.34 11.58 -7.95
C PHE A 40 -8.95 11.60 -7.29
N GLN A 41 -7.90 11.17 -7.99
CA GLN A 41 -6.52 11.13 -7.47
C GLN A 41 -5.47 11.62 -8.48
N PRO A 42 -5.63 12.81 -9.09
CA PRO A 42 -4.74 13.29 -10.15
C PRO A 42 -3.27 13.39 -9.71
N LYS A 43 -3.01 13.70 -8.42
CA LYS A 43 -1.64 13.74 -7.88
C LYS A 43 -0.97 12.36 -7.90
N LYS A 44 -1.69 11.30 -7.52
CA LYS A 44 -1.14 9.93 -7.55
C LYS A 44 -0.97 9.42 -8.98
N VAL A 45 -1.87 9.81 -9.89
CA VAL A 45 -1.72 9.51 -11.33
C VAL A 45 -0.46 10.18 -11.89
N LEU A 46 -0.25 11.46 -11.59
CA LEU A 46 0.95 12.19 -11.98
C LEU A 46 2.21 11.54 -11.43
N GLU A 47 2.22 11.22 -10.12
CA GLU A 47 3.32 10.50 -9.48
C GLU A 47 3.63 9.18 -10.18
N ASN A 48 2.62 8.32 -10.38
CA ASN A 48 2.80 7.04 -11.05
C ASN A 48 3.30 7.21 -12.50
N ASN A 49 2.80 8.21 -13.22
CA ASN A 49 3.27 8.51 -14.57
C ASN A 49 4.73 9.00 -14.61
N ASN A 50 5.17 9.75 -13.60
CA ASN A 50 6.58 10.16 -13.50
C ASN A 50 7.49 8.94 -13.37
N TYR A 51 7.18 7.99 -12.47
CA TYR A 51 7.97 6.77 -12.31
C TYR A 51 7.87 5.84 -13.53
N LYS A 52 6.70 5.75 -14.15
CA LYS A 52 6.50 5.02 -15.42
C LYS A 52 7.38 5.59 -16.55
N ASN A 53 7.51 6.90 -16.65
CA ASN A 53 8.38 7.53 -17.64
C ASN A 53 9.86 7.23 -17.33
N LEU A 54 10.28 7.31 -16.06
CA LEU A 54 11.63 6.90 -15.67
C LEU A 54 11.93 5.45 -16.06
N TYR A 55 10.97 4.55 -15.91
CA TYR A 55 11.11 3.16 -16.33
C TYR A 55 11.29 3.03 -17.86
N TYR A 56 10.45 3.68 -18.66
CA TYR A 56 10.59 3.64 -20.13
C TYR A 56 11.85 4.33 -20.66
N GLU A 57 12.40 5.28 -19.91
CA GLU A 57 13.68 5.92 -20.20
C GLU A 57 14.88 5.08 -19.73
N GLY A 58 14.67 3.91 -19.11
CA GLY A 58 15.72 3.05 -18.57
C GLY A 58 16.41 3.61 -17.32
N LYS A 59 15.78 4.57 -16.64
CA LYS A 59 16.33 5.22 -15.44
C LYS A 59 15.96 4.49 -14.14
N CYS A 60 14.92 3.67 -14.16
CA CYS A 60 14.57 2.76 -13.07
C CYS A 60 14.07 1.43 -13.62
N ASN A 61 14.07 0.38 -12.79
CA ASN A 61 13.57 -0.95 -13.16
C ASN A 61 12.10 -1.12 -12.75
N LEU A 62 11.40 -2.09 -13.32
CA LEU A 62 10.10 -2.51 -12.77
C LEU A 62 10.32 -3.14 -11.39
N PHE A 63 9.35 -3.03 -10.49
CA PHE A 63 9.42 -3.70 -9.19
C PHE A 63 9.55 -5.21 -9.37
N GLU A 64 10.60 -5.77 -8.77
CA GLU A 64 10.91 -7.20 -8.80
C GLU A 64 10.45 -7.84 -7.51
N THR A 65 9.67 -8.92 -7.65
CA THR A 65 9.18 -9.74 -6.55
C THR A 65 10.09 -10.94 -6.32
N SER A 66 10.16 -11.39 -5.07
CA SER A 66 10.72 -12.70 -4.71
C SER A 66 9.80 -13.83 -5.18
N ASN A 67 10.27 -15.08 -5.10
CA ASN A 67 9.40 -16.23 -5.34
C ASN A 67 8.35 -16.32 -4.25
N TYR A 68 7.07 -16.40 -4.64
CA TYR A 68 5.97 -16.57 -3.71
C TYR A 68 4.88 -17.49 -4.27
N ARG A 69 4.06 -18.00 -3.37
CA ARG A 69 2.75 -18.59 -3.68
C ARG A 69 1.67 -17.79 -2.98
N TYR A 70 0.48 -17.71 -3.57
CA TYR A 70 -0.63 -17.01 -2.95
C TYR A 70 -1.92 -17.83 -2.95
N TYR A 71 -2.79 -17.53 -2.00
CA TYR A 71 -4.09 -18.18 -1.80
C TYR A 71 -5.20 -17.15 -1.65
N HIS A 72 -6.32 -17.40 -2.32
CA HIS A 72 -7.55 -16.66 -2.09
C HIS A 72 -8.34 -17.27 -0.93
N ILE A 73 -8.70 -16.42 0.04
CA ILE A 73 -9.46 -16.81 1.23
C ILE A 73 -10.87 -16.20 1.14
N ARG A 74 -11.88 -17.08 1.04
CA ARG A 74 -13.30 -16.78 0.79
C ARG A 74 -14.20 -17.93 1.25
N HIS A 75 -15.52 -17.81 1.08
CA HIS A 75 -16.50 -18.82 1.50
C HIS A 75 -16.34 -20.21 0.86
N GLN A 76 -15.68 -20.30 -0.30
CA GLN A 76 -15.39 -21.55 -1.00
C GLN A 76 -13.98 -22.09 -0.72
N THR A 77 -13.19 -21.47 0.15
CA THR A 77 -11.82 -21.95 0.43
C THR A 77 -11.89 -23.34 1.06
N PRO A 78 -11.20 -24.33 0.46
CA PRO A 78 -11.17 -25.69 1.00
C PRO A 78 -10.60 -25.74 2.43
N MET A 79 -11.15 -26.64 3.26
CA MET A 79 -10.77 -26.76 4.68
C MET A 79 -9.33 -27.23 4.88
N ASP A 80 -8.85 -28.15 4.03
CA ASP A 80 -7.48 -28.64 4.00
C ASP A 80 -6.47 -27.52 3.71
N ILE A 81 -6.78 -26.63 2.77
CA ILE A 81 -5.96 -25.43 2.52
C ILE A 81 -5.89 -24.54 3.76
N LEU A 82 -7.01 -24.35 4.48
CA LEU A 82 -7.00 -23.57 5.73
C LEU A 82 -6.23 -24.27 6.85
N ASP A 83 -6.29 -25.60 6.94
CA ASP A 83 -5.49 -26.39 7.87
C ASP A 83 -3.99 -26.23 7.61
N ASP A 84 -3.57 -26.32 6.35
CA ASP A 84 -2.17 -26.12 5.95
C ASP A 84 -1.70 -24.69 6.30
N LEU A 85 -2.49 -23.67 5.96
CA LEU A 85 -2.20 -22.27 6.28
C LEU A 85 -2.10 -22.01 7.78
N ILE A 86 -2.94 -22.66 8.59
CA ILE A 86 -2.84 -22.62 10.06
C ILE A 86 -1.56 -23.31 10.54
N GLY A 87 -1.16 -24.42 9.91
CA GLY A 87 0.12 -25.08 10.18
C GLY A 87 1.29 -24.12 9.97
N TYR A 88 1.37 -23.50 8.79
CA TYR A 88 2.38 -22.50 8.46
C TYR A 88 2.33 -21.28 9.40
N ALA A 89 1.15 -20.76 9.73
CA ALA A 89 1.02 -19.61 10.62
C ALA A 89 1.53 -19.88 12.05
N LYS A 90 1.61 -21.14 12.50
CA LYS A 90 2.21 -21.47 13.80
C LYS A 90 3.73 -21.48 13.80
N GLU A 91 4.34 -21.57 12.62
CA GLU A 91 5.79 -21.65 12.43
C GLU A 91 6.41 -20.28 12.08
N VAL A 92 5.58 -19.32 11.71
CA VAL A 92 5.97 -17.98 11.29
C VAL A 92 5.75 -16.99 12.41
N THR A 93 6.69 -16.06 12.61
CA THR A 93 6.59 -15.01 13.63
C THR A 93 6.53 -13.60 13.04
N ASN A 94 6.65 -13.48 11.72
CA ASN A 94 6.81 -12.23 11.01
C ASN A 94 5.80 -12.16 9.86
N TYR A 95 5.00 -11.10 9.83
CA TYR A 95 3.97 -10.91 8.82
C TYR A 95 4.03 -9.51 8.24
N THR A 96 3.76 -9.40 6.94
CA THR A 96 3.49 -8.11 6.31
C THR A 96 2.03 -8.02 5.96
N ILE A 97 1.41 -6.89 6.26
CA ILE A 97 -0.01 -6.66 6.00
C ILE A 97 -0.20 -5.40 5.17
N ASP A 98 -1.13 -5.50 4.22
CA ASP A 98 -1.65 -4.37 3.46
C ASP A 98 -3.17 -4.51 3.34
N THR A 99 -3.87 -3.45 2.96
CA THR A 99 -5.31 -3.49 2.73
C THR A 99 -5.75 -2.74 1.49
N GLU A 100 -6.86 -3.17 0.90
CA GLU A 100 -7.52 -2.44 -0.17
C GLU A 100 -9.02 -2.26 0.11
N ASP A 101 -9.48 -1.04 -0.12
CA ASP A 101 -10.87 -0.64 0.04
C ASP A 101 -11.60 -0.61 -1.32
N GLN A 102 -12.90 -0.87 -1.29
CA GLN A 102 -13.79 -0.53 -2.38
C GLN A 102 -14.06 0.98 -2.39
N LEU A 103 -13.83 1.62 -3.54
CA LEU A 103 -14.20 3.01 -3.77
C LEU A 103 -15.71 3.21 -3.57
N GLN A 104 -16.09 4.10 -2.65
CA GLN A 104 -17.47 4.49 -2.40
C GLN A 104 -17.68 5.97 -2.77
N PRO A 105 -18.86 6.34 -3.31
CA PRO A 105 -19.22 7.74 -3.49
C PRO A 105 -19.35 8.43 -2.13
N SER A 106 -18.76 9.63 -2.02
CA SER A 106 -18.95 10.50 -0.85
C SER A 106 -20.44 10.75 -0.61
N PRO A 107 -20.93 10.71 0.65
CA PRO A 107 -20.17 10.72 1.92
C PRO A 107 -19.93 9.33 2.55
N GLN A 108 -20.12 8.24 1.81
CA GLN A 108 -20.01 6.90 2.41
C GLN A 108 -18.56 6.59 2.79
N PRO A 109 -18.32 6.00 3.97
CA PRO A 109 -16.98 5.58 4.36
C PRO A 109 -16.44 4.51 3.40
N PRO A 110 -15.11 4.40 3.25
CA PRO A 110 -14.49 3.30 2.51
C PRO A 110 -15.03 1.96 2.99
N LYS A 111 -15.23 1.04 2.04
CA LYS A 111 -15.71 -0.30 2.36
C LYS A 111 -14.55 -1.28 2.18
N PRO A 112 -14.01 -1.84 3.28
CA PRO A 112 -13.01 -2.90 3.22
C PRO A 112 -13.36 -4.00 2.23
N ALA A 113 -12.41 -4.30 1.35
CA ALA A 113 -12.62 -5.26 0.27
C ALA A 113 -11.61 -6.40 0.31
N VAL A 114 -10.32 -6.09 0.48
CA VAL A 114 -9.25 -7.08 0.51
C VAL A 114 -8.31 -6.81 1.69
N LEU A 115 -7.92 -7.88 2.37
CA LEU A 115 -6.82 -7.90 3.34
C LEU A 115 -5.72 -8.81 2.79
N GLN A 116 -4.52 -8.25 2.63
CA GLN A 116 -3.33 -8.96 2.17
C GLN A 116 -2.47 -9.32 3.38
N ILE A 117 -2.02 -10.57 3.46
CA ILE A 117 -1.11 -11.02 4.51
C ILE A 117 -0.01 -11.86 3.90
N GLU A 118 1.24 -11.45 4.06
CA GLU A 118 2.42 -12.23 3.71
C GLU A 118 3.00 -12.92 4.94
N TYR A 119 3.34 -14.21 4.79
CA TYR A 119 4.15 -14.95 5.76
C TYR A 119 5.61 -14.76 5.39
N VAL A 120 6.37 -14.10 6.27
CA VAL A 120 7.73 -13.68 6.00
C VAL A 120 8.71 -14.74 6.53
N TYR A 121 9.38 -15.45 5.62
CA TYR A 121 10.39 -16.48 5.93
C TYR A 121 11.79 -16.00 5.53
N GLU A 122 12.79 -16.23 6.38
CA GLU A 122 14.16 -15.75 6.12
C GLU A 122 14.86 -16.45 4.94
N ASN A 123 14.39 -17.60 4.44
CA ASN A 123 15.04 -18.33 3.33
C ASN A 123 14.09 -19.17 2.48
N ASN A 124 12.78 -18.93 2.56
CA ASN A 124 11.77 -19.72 1.84
C ASN A 124 10.88 -18.82 0.97
N PRO A 125 10.24 -19.38 -0.09
CA PRO A 125 9.23 -18.64 -0.82
C PRO A 125 8.12 -18.15 0.11
N SER A 126 7.76 -16.87 -0.03
CA SER A 126 6.68 -16.27 0.77
C SER A 126 5.34 -16.90 0.47
N ILE A 127 4.46 -16.94 1.48
CA ILE A 127 3.05 -17.30 1.32
C ILE A 127 2.22 -16.04 1.46
N LEU A 128 1.45 -15.68 0.43
CA LEU A 128 0.54 -14.54 0.49
C LEU A 128 -0.92 -15.00 0.57
N LEU A 129 -1.68 -14.34 1.42
CA LEU A 129 -3.12 -14.50 1.53
C LEU A 129 -3.78 -13.28 0.92
N ILE A 130 -4.77 -13.50 0.06
CA ILE A 130 -5.72 -12.48 -0.40
C ILE A 130 -7.06 -12.84 0.22
N ILE A 131 -7.43 -12.15 1.30
CA ILE A 131 -8.70 -12.39 2.00
C ILE A 131 -9.77 -11.46 1.41
N GLU A 132 -10.74 -12.04 0.73
CA GLU A 132 -11.79 -11.29 0.03
C GLU A 132 -12.98 -11.02 0.95
N MET A 133 -12.95 -9.87 1.62
CA MET A 133 -13.84 -9.52 2.72
C MET A 133 -15.32 -9.54 2.35
N MET A 134 -15.66 -9.23 1.10
CA MET A 134 -17.04 -9.23 0.60
C MET A 134 -17.58 -10.63 0.28
N TYR A 135 -16.72 -11.64 0.26
CA TYR A 135 -17.03 -13.02 -0.10
C TYR A 135 -16.71 -13.99 1.04
N LEU A 136 -16.64 -13.48 2.27
CA LEU A 136 -16.47 -14.30 3.47
C LEU A 136 -17.71 -15.18 3.72
N PRO A 137 -17.51 -16.37 4.30
CA PRO A 137 -18.59 -17.24 4.77
C PRO A 137 -19.37 -16.60 5.92
N LYS A 138 -20.56 -17.12 6.24
CA LYS A 138 -21.33 -16.63 7.39
C LYS A 138 -20.62 -16.99 8.70
N GLN A 139 -20.79 -16.19 9.74
CA GLN A 139 -20.04 -16.33 11.00
C GLN A 139 -20.17 -17.69 11.71
N HIS A 140 -21.27 -18.40 11.50
CA HIS A 140 -21.51 -19.73 12.08
C HIS A 140 -21.02 -20.88 11.19
N GLU A 141 -20.58 -20.61 9.96
CA GLU A 141 -20.10 -21.65 9.05
C GLU A 141 -18.69 -22.11 9.46
N PRO A 142 -18.37 -23.40 9.34
CA PRO A 142 -17.06 -23.94 9.73
C PRO A 142 -15.87 -23.22 9.07
N VAL A 143 -16.02 -22.85 7.79
CA VAL A 143 -15.00 -22.11 7.04
C VAL A 143 -14.71 -20.75 7.69
N PHE A 144 -15.74 -20.03 8.16
CA PHE A 144 -15.54 -18.74 8.84
C PHE A 144 -14.77 -18.91 10.15
N ILE A 145 -15.17 -19.89 10.96
CA ILE A 145 -14.53 -20.21 12.23
C ILE A 145 -13.05 -20.53 12.01
N LYS A 146 -12.74 -21.23 10.90
CA LYS A 146 -11.38 -21.58 10.51
C LYS A 146 -10.55 -20.38 10.05
N ILE A 147 -11.12 -19.48 9.23
CA ILE A 147 -10.48 -18.22 8.85
C ILE A 147 -10.21 -17.35 10.09
N LYS A 148 -11.17 -17.28 11.02
CA LYS A 148 -11.01 -16.59 12.30
C LYS A 148 -9.91 -17.20 13.15
N GLN A 149 -9.81 -18.54 13.22
CA GLN A 149 -8.73 -19.23 13.91
C GLN A 149 -7.36 -18.86 13.30
N LEU A 150 -7.25 -18.86 11.96
CA LEU A 150 -6.04 -18.47 11.25
C LEU A 150 -5.60 -17.06 11.62
N LEU A 151 -6.51 -16.08 11.55
CA LEU A 151 -6.19 -14.69 11.87
C LEU A 151 -5.87 -14.49 13.35
N LYS A 152 -6.51 -15.22 14.26
CA LYS A 152 -6.16 -15.19 15.69
C LYS A 152 -4.74 -15.68 15.96
N ILE A 153 -4.24 -16.63 15.18
CA ILE A 153 -2.83 -17.06 15.26
C ILE A 153 -1.95 -15.94 14.70
N ILE A 154 -2.24 -15.40 13.52
CA ILE A 154 -1.42 -14.33 12.92
C ILE A 154 -1.31 -13.11 13.85
N PHE A 155 -2.43 -12.69 14.47
CA PHE A 155 -2.49 -11.54 15.38
C PHE A 155 -2.17 -11.88 16.85
N SER A 156 -1.40 -12.93 17.14
CA SER A 156 -0.94 -13.21 18.51
C SER A 156 0.26 -12.35 18.92
N ASN A 157 0.42 -12.17 20.23
CA ASN A 157 1.40 -11.25 20.82
C ASN A 157 2.89 -11.61 20.62
N ASN A 158 3.18 -12.84 20.23
CA ASN A 158 4.52 -13.31 19.90
C ASN A 158 4.92 -13.00 18.44
N HIS A 159 4.05 -12.36 17.66
CA HIS A 159 4.29 -12.05 16.26
C HIS A 159 4.58 -10.57 16.03
N THR A 160 5.36 -10.30 14.99
CA THR A 160 5.67 -8.95 14.49
C THR A 160 4.91 -8.72 13.21
N ILE A 161 4.23 -7.57 13.12
CA ILE A 161 3.49 -7.17 11.92
C ILE A 161 4.11 -5.90 11.34
N TYR A 162 4.52 -5.99 10.07
CA TYR A 162 5.03 -4.88 9.28
C TYR A 162 3.92 -4.34 8.39
N LEU A 163 3.76 -3.02 8.38
CA LEU A 163 2.85 -2.33 7.48
C LEU A 163 3.52 -1.05 6.99
N TRP A 164 3.09 -0.55 5.83
CA TRP A 164 3.54 0.78 5.38
C TRP A 164 2.99 1.91 6.26
N SER A 165 1.86 1.71 6.92
CA SER A 165 1.20 2.71 7.76
C SER A 165 0.79 2.11 9.11
N GLY A 166 0.23 2.90 10.02
CA GLY A 166 -0.11 2.40 11.35
C GLY A 166 -1.21 1.31 11.33
N ILE A 167 -1.05 0.23 12.08
CA ILE A 167 -1.94 -0.95 12.07
C ILE A 167 -3.40 -0.58 12.37
N HIS A 168 -3.64 0.32 13.33
CA HIS A 168 -4.98 0.77 13.67
C HIS A 168 -5.64 1.55 12.55
N LYS A 169 -4.86 2.36 11.83
CA LYS A 169 -5.38 3.14 10.70
C LYS A 169 -5.79 2.21 9.56
N GLU A 170 -4.99 1.17 9.32
CA GLU A 170 -5.19 0.19 8.26
C GLU A 170 -6.36 -0.75 8.56
N LEU A 171 -6.41 -1.33 9.77
CA LEU A 171 -7.32 -2.45 10.08
C LEU A 171 -8.63 -2.06 10.77
N LYS A 172 -8.80 -0.81 11.24
CA LYS A 172 -9.99 -0.41 12.01
C LYS A 172 -11.32 -0.72 11.31
N HIS A 173 -11.40 -0.55 9.98
CA HIS A 173 -12.62 -0.81 9.25
C HIS A 173 -12.94 -2.32 9.10
N PHE A 174 -11.96 -3.19 9.33
CA PHE A 174 -12.07 -4.64 9.22
C PHE A 174 -12.63 -5.31 10.49
N TYR A 175 -12.67 -4.61 11.63
CA TYR A 175 -13.22 -5.16 12.89
C TYR A 175 -14.67 -5.62 12.75
N ARG A 176 -15.46 -4.94 11.90
CA ARG A 176 -16.87 -5.25 11.67
C ARG A 176 -17.13 -6.66 11.12
N PHE A 177 -16.13 -7.32 10.55
CA PHE A 177 -16.27 -8.67 10.02
C PHE A 177 -16.18 -9.74 11.13
N GLY A 178 -15.71 -9.39 12.33
CA GLY A 178 -15.64 -10.30 13.48
C GLY A 178 -14.55 -11.37 13.37
N LEU A 179 -13.58 -11.18 12.46
CA LEU A 179 -12.42 -12.05 12.28
C LEU A 179 -11.34 -11.84 13.35
N PHE A 180 -11.21 -10.61 13.84
CA PHE A 180 -10.35 -10.18 14.94
C PHE A 180 -10.97 -8.91 15.55
N ASP A 181 -10.51 -8.54 16.74
CA ASP A 181 -10.93 -7.32 17.43
C ASP A 181 -9.76 -6.40 17.79
N GLU A 182 -10.07 -5.29 18.46
CA GLU A 182 -9.07 -4.30 18.87
C GLU A 182 -8.06 -4.86 19.88
N ASN A 183 -8.44 -5.84 20.72
CA ASN A 183 -7.50 -6.45 21.67
C ASN A 183 -6.50 -7.35 20.95
N ASP A 184 -6.95 -8.10 19.93
CA ASP A 184 -6.05 -8.90 19.09
C ASP A 184 -4.98 -7.97 18.47
N ILE A 185 -5.40 -6.83 17.90
CA ILE A 185 -4.49 -5.85 17.28
C ILE A 185 -3.58 -5.14 18.30
N ASN A 186 -4.09 -4.76 19.48
CA ASN A 186 -3.29 -4.13 20.52
C ASN A 186 -2.20 -5.06 21.09
N SER A 187 -2.36 -6.37 20.91
CA SER A 187 -1.44 -7.36 21.47
C SER A 187 -0.20 -7.60 20.60
N VAL A 188 -0.25 -7.27 19.32
CA VAL A 188 0.85 -7.56 18.38
C VAL A 188 1.99 -6.54 18.47
N LYS A 189 3.20 -6.98 18.10
CA LYS A 189 4.32 -6.07 17.92
C LYS A 189 4.24 -5.42 16.53
N GLU A 190 3.72 -4.20 16.47
CA GLU A 190 3.68 -3.41 15.25
C GLU A 190 5.05 -2.82 14.88
N ARG A 191 5.36 -2.80 13.58
CA ARG A 191 6.45 -2.00 13.00
C ARG A 191 5.92 -1.17 11.82
N ASN A 192 5.90 0.15 11.99
CA ASN A 192 5.52 1.11 10.97
C ASN A 192 6.71 1.44 10.06
N ILE A 193 6.74 0.82 8.88
CA ILE A 193 7.87 0.90 7.96
C ILE A 193 8.06 2.28 7.34
N GLN A 194 6.99 3.08 7.25
CA GLN A 194 7.13 4.45 6.78
C GLN A 194 7.90 5.32 7.77
N ASP A 195 7.71 5.12 9.08
CA ASP A 195 8.43 5.90 10.09
C ASP A 195 9.90 5.48 10.16
N GLU A 196 10.16 4.19 10.06
CA GLU A 196 11.54 3.67 9.94
C GLU A 196 12.25 4.20 8.70
N PHE A 197 11.57 4.23 7.55
CA PHE A 197 12.10 4.82 6.32
C PHE A 197 12.37 6.34 6.46
N LYS A 198 11.50 7.10 7.15
CA LYS A 198 11.76 8.52 7.44
C LYS A 198 13.01 8.69 8.29
N CYS A 199 13.17 7.88 9.34
CA CYS A 199 14.35 7.88 10.20
C CYS A 199 15.61 7.61 9.37
N TYR A 200 15.59 6.57 8.54
CA TYR A 200 16.67 6.25 7.61
C TYR A 200 17.02 7.44 6.70
N LEU A 201 16.03 8.01 5.99
CA LEU A 201 16.27 9.13 5.08
C LEU A 201 16.88 10.34 5.78
N ASN A 202 16.40 10.69 6.99
CA ASN A 202 16.93 11.81 7.76
C ASN A 202 18.39 11.59 8.19
N GLN A 203 18.79 10.35 8.44
CA GLN A 203 20.16 9.99 8.80
C GLN A 203 21.08 9.98 7.59
N THR A 204 20.63 9.43 6.45
CA THR A 204 21.44 9.29 5.23
C THR A 204 21.57 10.61 4.46
N TYR A 205 20.50 11.41 4.45
CA TYR A 205 20.43 12.69 3.74
C TYR A 205 20.00 13.78 4.72
N PRO A 206 20.87 14.18 5.67
CA PRO A 206 20.54 15.23 6.62
C PRO A 206 20.22 16.49 5.84
N LEU A 207 18.93 16.83 5.79
CA LEU A 207 18.48 18.06 5.17
C LEU A 207 19.04 19.25 5.96
N SER A 208 19.31 20.34 5.26
CA SER A 208 19.68 21.61 5.89
C SER A 208 18.71 21.94 7.03
N PRO A 209 19.14 22.49 8.17
CA PRO A 209 18.29 22.83 9.31
C PRO A 209 17.06 23.68 8.96
N ASP A 210 17.14 24.44 7.86
CA ASP A 210 16.05 25.29 7.34
C ASP A 210 14.99 24.52 6.54
N ILE A 211 15.31 23.29 6.11
CA ILE A 211 14.43 22.31 5.47
C ILE A 211 14.28 21.14 6.44
N LYS A 212 13.94 21.42 7.70
CA LYS A 212 13.37 20.36 8.55
C LYS A 212 12.15 19.84 7.82
N LEU A 213 12.23 18.60 7.35
CA LEU A 213 11.07 17.85 6.87
C LEU A 213 9.95 18.09 7.87
N LYS A 214 8.81 18.58 7.37
CA LYS A 214 7.63 18.71 8.22
C LYS A 214 7.41 17.33 8.78
N THR A 215 7.46 17.18 10.10
CA THR A 215 7.33 15.90 10.81
C THR A 215 6.04 15.14 10.43
N ASN A 216 5.10 15.84 9.81
CA ASN A 216 3.80 15.35 9.38
C ASN A 216 3.75 14.95 7.90
N GLU A 217 4.83 15.09 7.14
CA GLU A 217 4.88 14.68 5.74
C GLU A 217 4.94 13.15 5.66
N THR A 218 4.06 12.56 4.85
CA THR A 218 4.01 11.12 4.63
C THR A 218 4.59 10.82 3.26
N TYR A 219 5.50 9.85 3.20
CA TYR A 219 6.03 9.37 1.94
C TYR A 219 5.10 8.32 1.34
N SER A 220 5.02 8.26 0.01
CA SER A 220 4.38 7.14 -0.66
C SER A 220 5.29 5.91 -0.61
N LEU A 221 4.69 4.71 -0.61
CA LEU A 221 5.44 3.46 -0.72
C LEU A 221 6.26 3.44 -2.01
N GLN A 222 5.69 3.92 -3.12
CA GLN A 222 6.39 4.08 -4.40
C GLN A 222 7.67 4.93 -4.25
N PHE A 223 7.61 6.06 -3.55
CA PHE A 223 8.80 6.90 -3.34
C PHE A 223 9.88 6.14 -2.57
N ALA A 224 9.51 5.37 -1.53
CA ALA A 224 10.46 4.56 -0.78
C ALA A 224 11.09 3.46 -1.64
N ILE A 225 10.30 2.75 -2.43
CA ILE A 225 10.78 1.72 -3.36
C ILE A 225 11.73 2.29 -4.40
N TYR A 226 11.41 3.46 -4.97
CA TYR A 226 12.32 4.13 -5.89
C TYR A 226 13.61 4.57 -5.20
N LYS A 227 13.53 5.14 -4.00
CA LYS A 227 14.72 5.62 -3.27
C LYS A 227 15.65 4.51 -2.82
N MET A 228 15.10 3.37 -2.39
CA MET A 228 15.89 2.25 -1.89
C MET A 228 16.41 1.37 -3.03
N PHE A 229 15.60 1.14 -4.06
CA PHE A 229 15.87 0.08 -5.05
C PHE A 229 15.96 0.58 -6.48
N ASN A 230 15.71 1.87 -6.73
CA ASN A 230 15.55 2.42 -8.07
C ASN A 230 14.52 1.62 -8.91
N GLN A 231 13.38 1.29 -8.28
CA GLN A 231 12.30 0.49 -8.88
C GLN A 231 10.97 1.25 -8.96
N TRP A 232 10.14 0.89 -9.93
CA TRP A 232 8.77 1.36 -10.11
C TRP A 232 7.76 0.28 -9.70
N LEU A 233 7.02 0.58 -8.64
CA LEU A 233 5.84 -0.13 -8.17
C LEU A 233 4.60 0.44 -8.88
N ASN A 234 3.98 -0.35 -9.76
CA ASN A 234 2.87 0.15 -10.56
C ASN A 234 1.60 0.40 -9.72
N ARG A 235 1.37 1.66 -9.34
CA ARG A 235 0.25 2.07 -8.46
C ARG A 235 -1.06 2.35 -9.19
N ARG A 236 -1.19 2.01 -10.48
CA ARG A 236 -2.36 2.33 -11.33
C ARG A 236 -3.70 1.83 -10.75
N PHE A 237 -3.67 0.75 -9.98
CA PHE A 237 -4.87 0.08 -9.47
C PHE A 237 -5.34 0.55 -8.10
N THR A 238 -4.74 1.62 -7.54
CA THR A 238 -5.11 2.19 -6.23
C THR A 238 -6.60 2.58 -6.10
N LEU A 239 -7.32 2.80 -7.21
CA LEU A 239 -8.76 3.11 -7.22
C LEU A 239 -9.64 2.00 -7.81
N ALA A 240 -9.08 0.80 -8.00
CA ALA A 240 -9.81 -0.30 -8.58
C ALA A 240 -10.94 -0.76 -7.63
N ASN A 241 -11.97 -1.38 -8.20
CA ASN A 241 -13.07 -1.92 -7.42
C ASN A 241 -12.67 -3.28 -6.83
N PHE A 242 -11.91 -3.30 -5.73
CA PHE A 242 -11.47 -4.53 -5.06
C PHE A 242 -12.61 -5.40 -4.53
N GLY A 243 -13.82 -4.85 -4.40
CA GLY A 243 -15.01 -5.59 -3.98
C GLY A 243 -15.66 -6.43 -5.09
N CYS A 244 -15.08 -6.52 -6.29
CA CYS A 244 -15.67 -7.22 -7.43
C CYS A 244 -15.52 -8.75 -7.40
N GLY A 245 -14.73 -9.28 -6.47
CA GLY A 245 -14.36 -10.69 -6.43
C GLY A 245 -13.13 -10.92 -7.30
N LEU A 246 -11.95 -11.00 -6.69
CA LEU A 246 -10.70 -11.13 -7.43
C LEU A 246 -10.50 -12.57 -7.93
N ASP A 247 -10.84 -13.55 -7.11
CA ASP A 247 -10.70 -14.96 -7.46
C ASP A 247 -11.65 -15.34 -8.62
N PRO A 248 -11.12 -15.83 -9.75
CA PRO A 248 -11.93 -16.22 -10.91
C PRO A 248 -13.02 -17.26 -10.60
N ALA A 249 -12.82 -18.14 -9.62
CA ALA A 249 -13.81 -19.16 -9.26
C ALA A 249 -15.04 -18.60 -8.54
N LEU A 250 -15.09 -17.30 -8.21
CA LEU A 250 -16.29 -16.65 -7.68
C LEU A 250 -17.37 -16.47 -8.75
N ASP A 251 -17.01 -16.49 -10.04
CA ASP A 251 -17.91 -16.26 -11.19
C ASP A 251 -18.79 -14.99 -11.03
N THR A 252 -18.17 -13.89 -10.63
CA THR A 252 -18.87 -12.61 -10.32
C THR A 252 -18.94 -11.65 -11.51
N ILE A 253 -18.49 -12.03 -12.69
CA ILE A 253 -18.50 -11.15 -13.87
C ILE A 253 -19.94 -11.01 -14.37
N ILE A 254 -20.48 -9.78 -14.29
CA ILE A 254 -21.85 -9.48 -14.72
C ILE A 254 -21.81 -8.82 -16.11
N ILE A 255 -22.46 -9.44 -17.09
CA ILE A 255 -22.57 -8.91 -18.46
C ILE A 255 -23.90 -8.17 -18.61
N PRO A 256 -23.89 -6.84 -18.88
CA PRO A 256 -25.13 -6.11 -19.10
C PRO A 256 -25.85 -6.59 -20.37
N ARG A 257 -27.18 -6.73 -20.30
CA ARG A 257 -28.00 -7.27 -21.41
C ARG A 257 -27.79 -6.53 -22.74
N GLN A 258 -27.55 -5.22 -22.70
CA GLN A 258 -27.30 -4.40 -23.88
C GLN A 258 -25.96 -4.70 -24.59
N PHE A 259 -25.07 -5.47 -23.96
CA PHE A 259 -23.77 -5.85 -24.51
C PHE A 259 -23.62 -7.36 -24.73
N SER A 260 -24.72 -8.10 -24.89
CA SER A 260 -24.68 -9.55 -25.16
C SER A 260 -23.80 -9.92 -26.35
N ASN A 261 -23.85 -9.13 -27.42
CA ASN A 261 -23.00 -9.32 -28.62
C ASN A 261 -21.50 -9.08 -28.37
N GLN A 262 -21.12 -8.52 -27.22
CA GLN A 262 -19.73 -8.24 -26.82
C GLN A 262 -19.31 -9.05 -25.60
N GLN A 263 -20.11 -10.05 -25.20
CA GLN A 263 -19.91 -10.83 -23.97
C GLN A 263 -18.48 -11.35 -23.81
N LYS A 264 -17.94 -11.98 -24.86
CA LYS A 264 -16.57 -12.55 -24.82
C LYS A 264 -15.52 -11.49 -24.47
N ARG A 265 -15.56 -10.34 -25.15
CA ARG A 265 -14.63 -9.24 -24.91
C ARG A 265 -14.76 -8.67 -23.50
N ILE A 266 -15.99 -8.58 -22.97
CA ILE A 266 -16.22 -8.09 -21.60
C ILE A 266 -15.59 -9.02 -20.58
N ILE A 267 -15.77 -10.35 -20.74
CA ILE A 267 -15.15 -11.35 -19.87
C ILE A 267 -13.62 -11.23 -19.94
N GLU A 268 -13.05 -11.18 -21.14
CA GLU A 268 -11.60 -11.08 -21.34
C GLU A 268 -11.02 -9.83 -20.65
N ASP A 269 -11.64 -8.66 -20.83
CA ASP A 269 -11.20 -7.42 -20.19
C ASP A 269 -11.34 -7.46 -18.64
N GLU A 270 -12.41 -8.07 -18.13
CA GLU A 270 -12.66 -8.22 -16.68
C GLU A 270 -11.69 -9.21 -16.03
N GLU A 271 -11.38 -10.31 -16.70
CA GLU A 271 -10.36 -11.26 -16.24
C GLU A 271 -8.96 -10.62 -16.25
N GLU A 272 -8.64 -9.85 -17.28
CA GLU A 272 -7.35 -9.16 -17.39
C GLU A 272 -7.19 -8.12 -16.28
N ILE A 273 -8.19 -7.27 -16.04
CA ILE A 273 -8.08 -6.26 -14.97
C ILE A 273 -7.98 -6.91 -13.59
N ARG A 274 -8.70 -8.01 -13.32
CA ARG A 274 -8.60 -8.74 -12.04
C ARG A 274 -7.21 -9.31 -11.82
N LYS A 275 -6.58 -9.87 -12.86
CA LYS A 275 -5.18 -10.33 -12.80
C LYS A 275 -4.23 -9.18 -12.44
N PHE A 276 -4.42 -8.00 -13.04
CA PHE A 276 -3.61 -6.84 -12.69
C PHE A 276 -3.86 -6.33 -11.27
N MET A 277 -5.11 -6.35 -10.78
CA MET A 277 -5.44 -5.99 -9.41
C MET A 277 -4.83 -6.95 -8.38
N ILE A 278 -4.85 -8.26 -8.66
CA ILE A 278 -4.17 -9.28 -7.84
C ILE A 278 -2.66 -8.98 -7.79
N ASN A 279 -2.02 -8.79 -8.94
CA ASN A 279 -0.58 -8.49 -8.97
C ASN A 279 -0.24 -7.19 -8.23
N TYR A 280 -1.07 -6.16 -8.34
CA TYR A 280 -0.90 -4.92 -7.60
C TYR A 280 -1.00 -5.16 -6.09
N ALA A 281 -2.03 -5.85 -5.61
CA ALA A 281 -2.22 -6.17 -4.20
C ALA A 281 -1.04 -6.99 -3.63
N LEU A 282 -0.55 -7.97 -4.39
CA LEU A 282 0.61 -8.77 -4.00
C LEU A 282 1.89 -7.94 -3.96
N ASN A 283 2.11 -7.09 -4.97
CA ASN A 283 3.32 -6.27 -5.06
C ASN A 283 3.39 -5.19 -3.99
N ASP A 284 2.26 -4.56 -3.62
CA ASP A 284 2.24 -3.56 -2.54
C ASP A 284 2.62 -4.20 -1.19
N CYS A 285 2.10 -5.39 -0.90
CA CYS A 285 2.47 -6.15 0.30
C CYS A 285 3.96 -6.57 0.27
N LEU A 286 4.43 -7.17 -0.83
CA LEU A 286 5.83 -7.59 -1.01
C LEU A 286 6.82 -6.42 -0.98
N ALA A 287 6.41 -5.23 -1.44
CA ALA A 287 7.22 -4.02 -1.40
C ALA A 287 7.53 -3.60 0.04
N VAL A 288 6.58 -3.74 0.97
CA VAL A 288 6.82 -3.48 2.39
C VAL A 288 7.82 -4.50 2.96
N THR A 289 7.67 -5.78 2.66
CA THR A 289 8.62 -6.82 3.07
C THR A 289 10.03 -6.57 2.53
N LYS A 290 10.14 -6.16 1.26
CA LYS A 290 11.43 -5.80 0.66
C LYS A 290 12.11 -4.64 1.40
N LEU A 291 11.34 -3.64 1.83
CA LEU A 291 11.86 -2.56 2.68
C LEU A 291 12.29 -3.08 4.05
N VAL A 292 11.56 -3.99 4.68
CA VAL A 292 11.93 -4.56 5.99
C VAL A 292 13.31 -5.21 5.96
N TYR A 293 13.63 -5.96 4.90
CA TYR A 293 14.92 -6.65 4.78
C TYR A 293 16.10 -5.72 4.48
N GLU A 294 15.85 -4.64 3.74
CA GLU A 294 16.91 -3.81 3.15
C GLU A 294 17.08 -2.47 3.86
N LEU A 295 16.07 -2.03 4.63
CA LEU A 295 16.26 -0.90 5.52
C LEU A 295 17.31 -1.31 6.55
N PRO A 296 18.47 -0.65 6.58
CA PRO A 296 19.47 -0.94 7.59
C PRO A 296 18.80 -0.64 8.91
N LEU A 297 18.56 -1.69 9.71
CA LEU A 297 17.98 -1.59 11.05
C LEU A 297 18.88 -0.67 11.84
N SER A 298 18.54 0.62 11.81
CA SER A 298 19.31 1.64 12.46
C SER A 298 18.90 1.49 13.91
N ILE A 299 19.83 0.95 14.70
CA ILE A 299 19.80 0.92 16.16
C ILE A 299 19.10 -0.34 16.71
N GLU A 300 19.76 -1.51 16.59
CA GLU A 300 20.01 -2.23 17.84
C GLU A 300 20.68 -1.19 18.74
N SER A 301 20.00 -0.80 19.82
CA SER A 301 20.58 0.02 20.85
C SER A 301 21.97 -0.53 21.12
N LYS A 302 23.02 0.23 20.80
CA LYS A 302 24.29 0.07 21.49
C LYS A 302 23.90 0.20 22.96
N SER A 303 23.72 -0.94 23.62
CA SER A 303 23.57 -1.03 25.06
C SER A 303 24.65 -0.12 25.61
N PRO A 304 24.32 0.89 26.44
CA PRO A 304 25.37 1.69 27.04
C PRO A 304 26.21 0.71 27.85
N THR A 305 27.39 0.37 27.34
CA THR A 305 28.37 -0.41 28.06
C THR A 305 28.70 0.41 29.30
N GLN A 306 28.07 0.05 30.41
CA GLN A 306 28.50 0.47 31.72
C GLN A 306 29.93 -0.02 31.94
N SER A 307 30.66 0.73 32.76
CA SER A 307 32.05 0.59 33.19
C SER A 307 33.02 1.41 32.31
N ILE A 308 33.85 2.33 32.81
CA ILE A 308 34.60 2.34 34.08
C ILE A 308 34.98 3.80 34.48
N THR A 309 34.69 4.12 35.75
CA THR A 309 35.35 5.01 36.76
C THR A 309 35.78 6.45 36.47
N ASN A 310 35.31 7.31 37.39
CA ASN A 310 35.99 8.42 38.09
C ASN A 310 37.51 8.57 37.84
N ASP A 311 37.93 9.80 37.52
CA ASP A 311 38.92 10.61 38.26
C ASP A 311 38.91 12.04 37.64
N LEU A 312 38.50 13.06 38.43
CA LEU A 312 39.32 14.20 38.88
C LEU A 312 39.88 15.07 37.72
N GLU A 313 39.60 16.36 37.59
CA GLU A 313 39.99 17.42 38.52
C GLU A 313 39.34 18.77 38.17
N ALA A 314 39.24 19.63 39.17
CA ALA A 314 38.70 20.98 39.14
C ALA A 314 39.61 21.97 38.39
N ILE A 315 39.02 22.89 37.61
CA ILE A 315 39.59 24.23 37.40
C ILE A 315 38.46 25.26 37.47
N SER A 316 38.72 26.31 38.25
CA SER A 316 37.89 27.43 38.66
C SER A 316 37.70 28.52 37.60
N GLU A 317 36.69 29.34 37.90
CA GLU A 317 36.34 30.70 37.45
C GLU A 317 37.45 31.56 36.83
N ASP A 318 37.12 32.31 35.77
CA ASP A 318 37.21 33.79 35.78
C ASP A 318 36.48 34.47 34.58
N GLU A 319 35.62 35.43 34.96
CA GLU A 319 35.21 36.73 34.38
C GLU A 319 35.39 37.06 32.87
N LEU A 320 34.29 37.29 32.11
CA LEU A 320 33.67 38.60 31.69
C LEU A 320 34.19 39.15 30.32
N PRO A 321 33.57 40.18 29.68
CA PRO A 321 32.25 40.25 29.06
C PRO A 321 32.26 40.92 27.65
N LEU A 322 31.06 41.18 27.11
CA LEU A 322 30.63 42.29 26.21
C LEU A 322 30.15 41.95 24.79
N ASP A 323 28.85 42.23 24.62
CA ASP A 323 28.20 43.02 23.57
C ASP A 323 28.90 43.15 22.22
N TYR A 324 28.14 42.85 21.16
CA TYR A 324 27.91 43.84 20.11
C TYR A 324 26.50 43.66 19.52
N GLU A 325 25.66 44.66 19.76
CA GLU A 325 24.56 45.01 18.85
C GLU A 325 25.15 45.52 17.52
N GLN A 326 24.62 45.02 16.40
CA GLN A 326 24.12 45.81 15.27
C GLN A 326 23.27 44.95 14.33
#